data_AF-A0A1Q4VPA1-F1
#
_entry.id   AF-A0A1Q4VPA1-F1
#
_cell.length_a   1.000
_cell.length_b   1.000
_cell.length_c   1.000
_cell.angle_alpha   90.00
_cell.angle_beta   90.00
_cell.angle_gamma   90.00
#
_symmetry.space_group_name_H-M   'P 1'
#
loop_
_entity.id
_entity.type
_entity.pdbx_description
1 polymer ?
#
loop_
_entity_poly.entity_id
_entity_poly.type
_entity_poly.pdbx_seq_one_letter_code
_entity_poly.pdbx_strand_id
1 'polypeptide(L)'
;MSVIDVRGVAAALPEAWSSRSLGRVSAACLKVLRMDELPGEEEAHEGGEALFVLDGRLELSVDGAAVSVGQGEMYMVPAGASHAVRAGSRGTLMIVEGVGEDGGSPGAPTRP
;
A
#
# COMPACT_ATOMS: atom_id res chain seq x y z
N MET A 1 -24.75 3.90 -2.80
CA MET A 1 -23.54 3.22 -2.31
C MET A 1 -23.64 1.75 -2.67
N SER A 2 -22.57 1.16 -3.18
CA SER A 2 -22.50 -0.26 -3.53
C SER A 2 -21.38 -0.94 -2.75
N VAL A 3 -21.52 -2.24 -2.52
CA VAL A 3 -20.45 -3.07 -1.94
C VAL A 3 -19.28 -3.14 -2.94
N ILE A 4 -18.04 -3.07 -2.42
CA ILE A 4 -16.81 -3.20 -3.22
C ILE A 4 -16.18 -4.56 -2.89
N ASP A 5 -16.00 -5.41 -3.91
CA ASP A 5 -15.14 -6.59 -3.80
C ASP A 5 -13.68 -6.18 -3.96
N VAL A 6 -13.01 -5.93 -2.84
CA VAL A 6 -11.62 -5.43 -2.83
C VAL A 6 -10.65 -6.42 -3.47
N ARG A 7 -10.83 -7.72 -3.24
CA ARG A 7 -9.97 -8.77 -3.81
C ARG A 7 -10.20 -8.88 -5.31
N GLY A 8 -11.45 -8.80 -5.76
CA GLY A 8 -11.79 -8.77 -7.18
C GLY A 8 -11.20 -7.55 -7.91
N VAL A 9 -11.27 -6.37 -7.29
CA VAL A 9 -10.65 -5.15 -7.85
C VAL A 9 -9.13 -5.30 -7.96
N ALA A 10 -8.47 -5.80 -6.91
CA ALA A 10 -7.03 -6.04 -6.93
C ALA A 10 -6.65 -7.05 -8.03
N ALA A 11 -7.34 -8.19 -8.09
CA ALA A 11 -7.07 -9.24 -9.07
C ALA A 11 -7.15 -8.75 -10.52
N ALA A 12 -8.04 -7.80 -10.80
CA ALA A 12 -8.23 -7.19 -12.11
C ALA A 12 -7.21 -6.11 -12.48
N LEU A 13 -6.29 -5.74 -11.58
CA LEU A 13 -5.21 -4.78 -11.90
C LEU A 13 -4.21 -5.43 -12.88
N PRO A 14 -3.83 -4.73 -13.96
CA PRO A 14 -2.94 -5.28 -14.98
C PRO A 14 -1.50 -5.42 -14.49
N GLU A 15 -1.08 -4.54 -13.58
CA GLU A 15 0.29 -4.42 -13.09
C GLU A 15 0.31 -4.59 -11.56
N ALA A 16 1.29 -5.31 -11.06
CA ALA A 16 1.58 -5.34 -9.63
C ALA A 16 2.20 -4.00 -9.18
N TRP A 17 2.09 -3.70 -7.89
CA TRP A 17 2.53 -2.45 -7.27
C TRP A 17 1.87 -1.16 -7.80
N SER A 18 1.01 -1.26 -8.81
CA SER A 18 0.13 -0.19 -9.26
C SER A 18 -1.12 -0.16 -8.38
N SER A 19 -1.29 0.90 -7.60
CA SER A 19 -2.43 1.03 -6.69
C SER A 19 -3.64 1.70 -7.36
N ARG A 20 -4.83 1.28 -6.96
CA ARG A 20 -6.10 1.88 -7.39
C ARG A 20 -6.88 2.40 -6.20
N SER A 21 -7.34 3.66 -6.27
CA SER A 21 -8.25 4.22 -5.27
C SER A 21 -9.62 3.54 -5.34
N LEU A 22 -10.08 3.06 -4.18
CA LEU A 22 -11.42 2.51 -3.95
C LEU A 22 -12.41 3.58 -3.52
N GLY A 23 -11.91 4.69 -2.97
CA GLY A 23 -12.71 5.80 -2.49
C GLY A 23 -12.02 6.59 -1.39
N ARG A 24 -12.76 7.53 -0.80
CA ARG A 24 -12.31 8.37 0.30
C ARG A 24 -13.29 8.29 1.47
N VAL A 25 -12.74 8.31 2.69
CA VAL A 25 -13.50 8.45 3.93
C VAL A 25 -12.88 9.61 4.70
N SER A 26 -13.61 10.72 4.78
CA SER A 26 -13.07 11.98 5.31
C SER A 26 -11.75 12.36 4.62
N ALA A 27 -10.68 12.60 5.36
CA ALA A 27 -9.36 12.93 4.83
C ALA A 27 -8.52 11.71 4.40
N ALA A 28 -9.05 10.49 4.51
CA ALA A 28 -8.31 9.27 4.16
C ALA A 28 -8.70 8.77 2.75
N CYS A 29 -7.70 8.34 1.99
CA CYS A 29 -7.87 7.62 0.74
C CYS A 29 -7.66 6.12 0.98
N LEU A 30 -8.58 5.30 0.46
CA LEU A 30 -8.43 3.85 0.48
C LEU A 30 -7.94 3.41 -0.89
N LYS A 31 -6.83 2.70 -0.95
CA LYS A 31 -6.26 2.13 -2.17
C LYS A 31 -6.05 0.63 -2.03
N VAL A 32 -5.99 -0.07 -3.16
CA VAL A 32 -5.64 -1.48 -3.21
C VAL A 32 -4.63 -1.74 -4.33
N LEU A 33 -3.72 -2.69 -4.12
CA LEU A 33 -2.76 -3.17 -5.12
C LEU A 33 -2.54 -4.68 -5.02
N ARG A 34 -1.92 -5.23 -6.07
CA ARG A 34 -1.35 -6.58 -6.08
C ARG A 34 0.15 -6.52 -5.82
N MET A 35 0.66 -7.48 -5.06
CA MET A 35 2.08 -7.67 -4.81
C MET A 35 2.60 -8.87 -5.61
N ASP A 36 3.83 -8.81 -6.14
CA ASP A 36 4.40 -9.82 -7.06
C ASP A 36 5.80 -10.34 -6.70
N GLU A 37 6.15 -10.33 -5.42
CA GLU A 37 7.43 -10.80 -4.86
C GLU A 37 8.65 -9.92 -5.13
N LEU A 38 8.56 -8.96 -6.05
CA LEU A 38 9.66 -8.04 -6.33
C LEU A 38 9.81 -6.98 -5.22
N PRO A 39 11.05 -6.57 -4.88
CA PRO A 39 11.27 -5.44 -3.99
C PRO A 39 10.90 -4.12 -4.67
N GLY A 40 10.51 -3.14 -3.85
CA GLY A 40 10.28 -1.76 -4.27
C GLY A 40 11.47 -0.87 -3.98
N GLU A 41 11.41 0.37 -4.47
CA GLU A 41 12.35 1.42 -4.08
C GLU A 41 12.06 1.88 -2.64
N GLU A 42 13.04 2.56 -2.05
CA GLU A 42 12.86 3.18 -0.74
C GLU A 42 12.10 4.50 -0.91
N GLU A 43 11.09 4.69 -0.08
CA GLU A 43 10.18 5.82 -0.13
C GLU A 43 10.00 6.44 1.27
N ALA A 44 9.72 7.74 1.32
CA ALA A 44 9.40 8.46 2.53
C ALA A 44 8.44 9.61 2.22
N HIS A 45 7.37 9.74 2.98
CA HIS A 45 6.31 10.71 2.73
C HIS A 45 5.83 11.35 4.03
N GLU A 46 5.39 12.61 3.98
CA GLU A 46 4.92 13.34 5.18
C GLU A 46 3.63 12.77 5.78
N GLY A 47 2.83 12.06 4.98
CA GLY A 47 1.63 11.36 5.44
C GLY A 47 1.97 10.00 6.04
N GLY A 48 1.42 9.71 7.22
CA GLY A 48 1.40 8.34 7.73
C GLY A 48 0.44 7.48 6.91
N GLU A 49 0.73 6.18 6.84
CA GLU A 49 -0.10 5.21 6.13
C GLU A 49 -0.25 3.91 6.93
N ALA A 50 -1.37 3.24 6.70
CA ALA A 50 -1.61 1.89 7.20
C ALA A 50 -1.59 0.90 6.04
N LEU A 51 -0.73 -0.11 6.17
CA LEU A 51 -0.52 -1.18 5.21
C LEU A 51 -1.20 -2.45 5.74
N PHE A 52 -2.34 -2.81 5.15
CA PHE A 52 -3.18 -3.94 5.60
C PHE A 52 -3.16 -5.08 4.58
N VAL A 53 -2.65 -6.23 4.98
CA VAL A 53 -2.53 -7.40 4.09
C VAL A 53 -3.85 -8.17 4.12
N LEU A 54 -4.62 -8.08 3.03
CA LEU A 54 -5.86 -8.83 2.85
C LEU A 54 -5.62 -10.32 2.53
N ASP A 55 -4.50 -10.58 1.86
CA ASP A 55 -4.07 -11.91 1.43
C ASP A 55 -2.56 -11.97 1.25
N GLY A 56 -1.95 -13.10 1.61
CA GLY A 56 -0.52 -13.31 1.45
C GLY A 56 0.30 -12.70 2.58
N ARG A 57 1.37 -11.96 2.22
CA ARG A 57 2.28 -11.33 3.18
C ARG A 57 3.00 -10.15 2.55
N LEU A 58 3.34 -9.17 3.36
CA LEU A 58 4.15 -8.01 3.01
C LEU A 58 5.44 -8.03 3.82
N GLU A 59 6.57 -7.83 3.13
CA GLU A 59 7.88 -7.66 3.74
C GLU A 59 8.35 -6.22 3.59
N LEU A 60 8.70 -5.59 4.71
CA LEU A 60 9.14 -4.21 4.75
C LEU A 60 10.52 -4.08 5.37
N SER A 61 11.27 -3.11 4.89
CA SER A 61 12.29 -2.40 5.66
C SER A 61 11.65 -1.10 6.12
N VAL A 62 11.72 -0.76 7.41
CA VAL A 62 11.27 0.52 7.96
C VAL A 62 12.38 1.06 8.85
N ASP A 63 12.95 2.20 8.50
CA ASP A 63 14.13 2.80 9.15
C ASP A 63 15.27 1.77 9.35
N GLY A 64 15.48 0.91 8.35
CA GLY A 64 16.47 -0.17 8.36
C GLY A 64 16.08 -1.43 9.15
N ALA A 65 14.92 -1.44 9.82
CA ALA A 65 14.42 -2.59 10.56
C ALA A 65 13.52 -3.48 9.68
N ALA A 66 13.71 -4.79 9.83
CA ALA A 66 12.90 -5.79 9.17
C ALA A 66 11.51 -5.93 9.79
N VAL A 67 10.45 -5.79 8.99
CA VAL A 67 9.07 -6.02 9.42
C VAL A 67 8.39 -6.99 8.44
N SER A 68 7.69 -7.98 8.99
CA SER A 68 6.84 -8.91 8.21
C SER A 68 5.40 -8.73 8.65
N VAL A 69 4.49 -8.59 7.69
CA VAL A 69 3.06 -8.41 7.93
C VAL A 69 2.33 -9.53 7.21
N GLY A 70 1.65 -10.38 7.96
CA GLY A 70 0.88 -11.51 7.46
C GLY A 70 -0.55 -11.15 7.09
N GLN A 71 -1.26 -12.11 6.52
CA GLN A 71 -2.68 -11.98 6.19
C GLN A 71 -3.52 -11.61 7.42
N GLY A 72 -4.36 -10.59 7.27
CA GLY A 72 -5.20 -10.06 8.35
C GLY A 72 -4.45 -9.15 9.33
N GLU A 73 -3.16 -8.92 9.10
CA GLU A 73 -2.34 -8.02 9.92
C GLU A 73 -2.13 -6.67 9.21
N MET A 74 -1.80 -5.66 10.02
CA MET A 74 -1.56 -4.29 9.59
C MET A 74 -0.25 -3.78 10.18
N TYR A 75 0.47 -2.98 9.41
CA TYR A 75 1.54 -2.13 9.93
C TYR A 75 1.22 -0.66 9.67
N MET A 76 1.43 0.19 10.68
CA MET A 76 1.27 1.64 10.57
C MET A 76 2.65 2.24 10.34
N VAL A 77 2.92 2.71 9.13
CA VAL A 77 4.15 3.41 8.78
C VAL A 77 4.04 4.84 9.32
N PRO A 78 4.95 5.26 10.23
CA PRO A 78 4.94 6.63 10.72
C PRO A 78 5.19 7.64 9.59
N ALA A 79 4.60 8.82 9.71
CA ALA A 79 4.92 9.95 8.84
C ALA A 79 6.43 10.21 8.78
N GLY A 80 6.98 10.31 7.57
CA GLY A 80 8.39 10.56 7.31
C GLY A 80 9.33 9.37 7.53
N ALA A 81 8.84 8.21 7.97
CA ALA A 81 9.67 7.02 8.11
C ALA A 81 10.10 6.50 6.74
N SER A 82 11.39 6.21 6.60
CA SER A 82 11.91 5.63 5.38
C SER A 82 11.50 4.16 5.32
N HIS A 83 10.84 3.76 4.23
CA HIS A 83 10.38 2.38 4.10
C HIS A 83 10.52 1.87 2.67
N ALA A 84 10.74 0.57 2.55
CA ALA A 84 10.84 -0.11 1.26
C ALA A 84 10.18 -1.49 1.35
N VAL A 85 9.50 -1.87 0.27
CA VAL A 85 9.04 -3.25 0.10
C VAL A 85 10.25 -4.14 -0.19
N ARG A 86 10.34 -5.27 0.50
CA ARG A 86 11.36 -6.28 0.27
C ARG A 86 10.83 -7.44 -0.54
N ALA A 87 11.76 -8.21 -1.10
CA ALA A 87 11.45 -9.42 -1.85
C ALA A 87 10.62 -10.43 -1.04
N GLY A 88 9.74 -11.16 -1.72
CA GLY A 88 8.84 -12.15 -1.11
C GLY A 88 7.49 -11.61 -0.62
N SER A 89 7.22 -10.32 -0.86
CA SER A 89 5.91 -9.69 -0.66
C SER A 89 4.93 -10.13 -1.74
N ARG A 90 3.80 -10.76 -1.38
CA ARG A 90 2.85 -11.34 -2.35
C ARG A 90 1.42 -11.25 -1.86
N GLY A 91 0.48 -11.21 -2.79
CA GLY A 91 -0.96 -11.21 -2.50
C GLY A 91 -1.59 -9.83 -2.67
N THR A 92 -2.52 -9.46 -1.78
CA THR A 92 -3.31 -8.23 -1.89
C THR A 92 -3.06 -7.31 -0.70
N LEU A 93 -2.68 -6.07 -0.99
CA LEU A 93 -2.44 -5.03 -0.01
C LEU A 93 -3.51 -3.95 -0.14
N MET A 94 -4.08 -3.54 1.00
CA MET A 94 -4.86 -2.32 1.11
C MET A 94 -4.03 -1.25 1.80
N ILE A 95 -4.02 -0.06 1.23
CA ILE A 95 -3.34 1.12 1.78
C ILE A 95 -4.42 2.09 2.25
N VAL A 96 -4.27 2.59 3.47
CA VAL A 96 -5.06 3.69 4.00
C VAL A 96 -4.10 4.82 4.31
N GLU A 97 -4.18 5.90 3.55
CA GLU A 97 -3.28 7.05 3.69
C GLU A 97 -4.09 8.31 3.96
N GLY A 98 -3.53 9.21 4.75
CA GLY A 98 -4.03 10.57 4.85
C GLY A 98 -3.71 11.35 3.58
N VAL A 99 -4.67 12.12 3.08
CA VAL A 99 -4.39 13.10 2.03
C VAL A 99 -3.87 14.35 2.74
N GLY A 100 -2.60 14.71 2.50
CA GLY A 100 -2.07 16.01 2.96
C GLY A 100 -2.99 17.15 2.50
N GLU A 101 -3.01 18.27 3.22
CA GLU A 101 -3.97 19.36 2.99
C GLU A 101 -3.93 19.98 1.57
N ASP A 102 -2.98 19.61 0.71
CA ASP A 102 -2.96 19.99 -0.70
C ASP A 102 -3.23 18.81 -1.63
N GLY A 103 -4.50 18.69 -2.03
CA GLY A 103 -4.98 18.17 -3.31
C GLY A 103 -4.11 17.14 -4.04
N GLY A 104 -4.12 15.90 -3.57
CA GLY A 104 -3.90 14.68 -4.37
C GLY A 104 -2.84 14.76 -5.46
N SER A 105 -1.58 14.53 -5.08
CA SER A 105 -0.64 14.04 -6.07
C SER A 105 -1.06 12.61 -6.46
N PRO A 106 -1.21 12.28 -7.75
CA PRO A 106 -1.32 10.87 -8.13
C PRO A 106 -0.04 10.20 -7.63
N GLY A 107 -0.18 9.15 -6.81
CA GLY A 107 0.96 8.31 -6.44
C GLY A 107 1.71 7.99 -7.72
N ALA A 108 3.00 8.31 -7.75
CA ALA A 108 3.78 8.23 -8.96
C ALA A 108 3.63 6.82 -9.55
N PRO A 109 3.37 6.68 -10.86
CA PRO A 109 3.50 5.37 -11.49
C PRO A 109 4.95 4.94 -11.31
N THR A 110 5.18 3.91 -10.49
CA THR A 110 6.49 3.29 -10.37
C THR A 110 6.72 2.40 -11.59
N ARG A 111 7.87 2.63 -12.25
CA ARG A 111 8.59 1.88 -13.31
C ARG A 111 8.29 2.14 -14.80
N PRO A 112 9.28 1.93 -15.69
CA PRO A 112 10.16 0.73 -15.84
C PRO A 112 11.54 0.75 -15.16
#